data_AF-G8JRD9-F1
#
_entry.id   AF-G8JRD9-F1
#
_cell.length_a   1.000
_cell.length_b   1.000
_cell.length_c   1.000
_cell.angle_alpha   90.00
_cell.angle_beta   90.00
_cell.angle_gamma   90.00
#
_symmetry.space_group_name_H-M   'P 1'
#
loop_
_entity.id
_entity.type
_entity.pdbx_description
1 polymer ?
#
loop_
_entity_poly.entity_id
_entity_poly.type
_entity_poly.pdbx_seq_one_letter_code
_entity_poly.pdbx_strand_id
1 'polypeptide(L)'
;MHDKHYDQLVSLLAKYDTLLDQLQQYLSMGYYNLSRANYHNKDAIRGYYGQDYWDATYPGTKLVDIKQDGTFSIDQVSNDSNDKKGASDMPTNTENVLRNRSEGILRQPEIERNLKPKDPIYMFGGLLSVPSSLRQSQSAFQRCIPLISELVNCRKALLDCLDGYEKSAGISNIR
;
A
#
# COMPACT_ATOMS: atom_id res chain seq x y z
N MET A 1 27.35 12.06 29.82
CA MET A 1 26.77 12.49 28.52
C MET A 1 26.98 11.46 27.42
N HIS A 2 28.17 10.85 27.28
CA HIS A 2 28.40 9.79 26.28
C HIS A 2 27.52 8.54 26.42
N ASP A 3 27.32 8.02 27.64
CA ASP A 3 26.52 6.81 27.89
C ASP A 3 25.12 6.87 27.26
N LYS A 4 24.43 8.01 27.42
CA LYS A 4 23.06 8.19 26.93
C LYS A 4 22.94 8.08 25.40
N HIS A 5 23.96 8.50 24.66
CA HIS A 5 23.96 8.38 23.20
C HIS A 5 24.21 6.93 22.76
N TYR A 6 25.08 6.21 23.46
CA TYR A 6 25.29 4.78 23.21
C TYR A 6 24.05 3.95 23.53
N ASP A 7 23.40 4.20 24.68
CA ASP A 7 22.16 3.53 25.05
C ASP A 7 21.07 3.73 24.01
N GLN A 8 20.92 4.97 23.50
CA GLN A 8 19.96 5.30 22.46
C GLN A 8 20.31 4.59 21.13
N LEU A 9 21.58 4.58 20.74
CA LEU A 9 22.03 3.92 19.51
C LEU A 9 21.78 2.40 19.57
N VAL A 10 22.18 1.75 20.66
CA VAL A 10 21.97 0.31 20.87
C VAL A 10 20.47 -0.02 20.88
N SER A 11 19.66 0.81 21.53
CA SER A 11 18.20 0.63 21.54
C SER A 11 17.59 0.75 20.15
N LEU A 12 18.03 1.72 19.34
CA LEU A 12 17.57 1.90 17.97
C LEU A 12 18.02 0.75 17.05
N LEU A 13 19.23 0.22 17.23
CA LEU A 13 19.71 -0.96 16.51
C LEU A 13 18.88 -2.19 16.84
N ALA A 14 18.66 -2.46 18.13
CA ALA A 14 17.82 -3.58 18.58
C ALA A 14 16.38 -3.48 18.04
N LYS A 15 15.83 -2.25 18.01
CA LYS A 15 14.52 -1.99 17.40
C LYS A 15 14.54 -2.28 15.89
N TYR A 16 15.57 -1.83 15.18
CA TYR A 16 15.71 -2.05 13.75
C TYR A 16 15.76 -3.55 13.41
N ASP A 17 16.57 -4.33 14.13
CA ASP A 17 16.68 -5.78 13.94
C ASP A 17 15.33 -6.48 14.19
N THR A 18 14.65 -6.11 15.28
CA THR A 18 13.33 -6.68 15.61
C THR A 18 12.30 -6.40 14.51
N LEU A 19 12.28 -5.17 13.97
CA LEU A 19 11.38 -4.81 12.88
C LEU A 19 11.73 -5.56 11.59
N LEU A 20 13.01 -5.77 11.32
CA LEU A 20 13.49 -6.52 10.16
C LEU A 20 13.05 -8.00 10.23
N ASP A 21 13.19 -8.63 11.39
CA ASP A 21 12.77 -10.02 11.63
C ASP A 21 11.25 -10.19 11.40
N GLN A 22 10.45 -9.26 11.94
CA GLN A 22 9.01 -9.25 11.74
C GLN A 22 8.64 -9.06 10.27
N LEU A 23 9.33 -8.14 9.58
CA LEU A 23 9.12 -7.89 8.16
C LEU A 23 9.43 -9.14 7.33
N GLN A 24 10.56 -9.81 7.60
CA GLN A 24 10.96 -11.04 6.91
C GLN A 24 9.95 -12.16 7.13
N GLN A 25 9.43 -12.31 8.35
CA GLN A 25 8.40 -13.30 8.67
C GLN A 25 7.15 -13.08 7.80
N TYR A 26 6.61 -11.86 7.78
CA TYR A 26 5.38 -11.57 7.04
C TYR A 26 5.59 -11.60 5.52
N LEU A 27 6.74 -11.16 5.00
CA LEU A 27 7.09 -11.30 3.58
C LEU A 27 7.11 -12.78 3.17
N SER A 28 7.81 -13.62 3.93
CA SER A 28 7.90 -15.06 3.67
C SER A 28 6.51 -15.72 3.67
N MET A 29 5.69 -15.41 4.69
CA MET A 29 4.30 -15.89 4.76
C MET A 29 3.44 -15.38 3.58
N GLY A 30 3.62 -14.13 3.17
CA GLY A 30 2.91 -13.52 2.05
C GLY A 30 3.18 -14.23 0.73
N TYR A 31 4.47 -14.43 0.42
CA TYR A 31 4.90 -15.13 -0.81
C TYR A 31 4.56 -16.61 -0.81
N TYR A 32 4.68 -17.29 0.34
CA TYR A 32 4.28 -18.70 0.46
C TYR A 32 2.78 -18.88 0.14
N ASN A 33 1.93 -18.02 0.72
CA ASN A 33 0.50 -18.07 0.48
C ASN A 33 0.11 -17.65 -0.94
N LEU A 34 0.83 -16.67 -1.52
CA LEU A 34 0.64 -16.28 -2.92
C LEU A 34 0.97 -17.44 -3.86
N SER A 35 2.10 -18.12 -3.62
CA SER A 35 2.53 -19.28 -4.38
C SER A 35 1.49 -20.39 -4.33
N ARG A 36 0.93 -20.66 -3.14
CA ARG A 36 -0.15 -21.65 -2.98
C ARG A 36 -1.44 -21.24 -3.68
N ALA A 37 -1.80 -19.96 -3.64
CA ALA A 37 -2.95 -19.43 -4.40
C ALA A 37 -2.76 -19.61 -5.91
N ASN A 38 -1.56 -19.29 -6.41
CA ASN A 38 -1.21 -19.41 -7.83
C ASN A 38 -1.15 -20.87 -8.30
N TYR A 39 -0.64 -21.78 -7.47
CA TYR A 39 -0.63 -23.21 -7.79
C TYR A 39 -2.03 -23.80 -8.00
N HIS A 40 -3.00 -23.33 -7.21
CA HIS A 40 -4.39 -23.78 -7.33
C HIS A 40 -5.23 -22.93 -8.29
N ASN A 41 -4.69 -21.83 -8.81
CA ASN A 41 -5.39 -21.01 -9.78
C ASN A 41 -5.41 -21.71 -11.13
N LYS A 42 -6.62 -21.98 -11.63
CA LYS A 42 -6.86 -22.62 -12.93
C LYS A 42 -7.38 -21.62 -13.98
N ASP A 43 -7.33 -20.32 -13.69
CA ASP A 43 -7.72 -19.29 -14.62
C ASP A 43 -6.70 -19.18 -15.76
N ALA A 44 -6.97 -19.90 -16.85
CA ALA A 44 -6.14 -19.89 -18.05
C ALA A 44 -6.22 -18.57 -18.84
N ILE A 45 -7.21 -17.72 -18.55
CA ILE A 45 -7.47 -16.48 -19.30
C ILE A 45 -6.67 -15.33 -18.70
N ARG A 46 -6.66 -15.21 -17.36
CA ARG A 46 -5.95 -14.12 -16.66
C ARG A 46 -4.62 -14.54 -16.02
N GLY A 47 -4.31 -15.83 -15.98
CA GLY A 47 -3.03 -16.30 -15.45
C GLY A 47 -2.92 -16.15 -13.93
N TYR A 48 -1.71 -15.88 -13.46
CA TYR A 48 -1.38 -15.89 -12.03
C TYR A 48 -1.81 -14.59 -11.32
N TYR A 49 -2.17 -14.70 -10.04
CA TYR A 49 -2.38 -13.53 -9.19
C TYR A 49 -1.07 -12.73 -9.09
N GLY A 50 -1.18 -11.41 -9.34
CA GLY A 50 -0.06 -10.47 -9.39
C GLY A 50 -0.08 -9.66 -10.69
N GLN A 51 1.06 -9.57 -11.35
CA GLN A 51 1.29 -8.79 -12.57
C GLN A 51 0.33 -9.15 -13.73
N ASP A 52 0.07 -10.44 -13.93
CA ASP A 52 -0.81 -10.92 -15.01
C ASP A 52 -2.30 -10.60 -14.76
N TYR A 53 -2.63 -10.16 -13.55
CA TYR A 53 -4.00 -9.97 -13.09
C TYR A 53 -4.35 -8.48 -12.91
N TRP A 54 -4.41 -7.97 -11.68
CA TRP A 54 -4.86 -6.60 -11.39
C TRP A 54 -3.73 -5.63 -11.03
N ASP A 55 -2.49 -6.08 -10.81
CA ASP A 55 -1.42 -5.21 -10.28
C ASP A 55 -1.11 -4.01 -11.18
N ALA A 56 -1.19 -4.18 -12.51
CA ALA A 56 -0.90 -3.11 -13.47
C ALA A 56 -2.08 -2.15 -13.73
N THR A 57 -3.31 -2.58 -13.41
CA THR A 57 -4.54 -1.85 -13.78
C THR A 57 -5.28 -1.27 -12.58
N TYR A 58 -4.98 -1.75 -11.38
CA TYR A 58 -5.64 -1.30 -10.16
C TYR A 58 -4.89 -0.12 -9.51
N PRO A 59 -5.56 1.01 -9.22
CA PRO A 59 -4.94 2.12 -8.49
C PRO A 59 -4.61 1.71 -7.05
N GLY A 60 -3.46 2.17 -6.55
CA GLY A 60 -3.02 1.90 -5.18
C GLY A 60 -4.00 2.41 -4.12
N THR A 61 -4.11 1.68 -3.01
CA THR A 61 -5.03 2.02 -1.88
C THR A 61 -4.34 2.78 -0.75
N LYS A 62 -3.02 2.88 -0.79
CA LYS A 62 -2.20 3.52 0.24
C LYS A 62 -1.26 4.51 -0.41
N LEU A 63 -1.09 5.65 0.24
CA LEU A 63 -0.12 6.68 -0.14
C LEU A 63 0.89 6.82 0.99
N VAL A 64 2.12 7.14 0.60
CA VAL A 64 3.19 7.49 1.52
C VAL A 64 3.31 9.00 1.50
N ASP A 65 3.18 9.62 2.67
CA ASP A 65 3.44 11.04 2.87
C ASP A 65 4.78 11.22 3.59
N ILE A 66 5.55 12.21 3.14
CA ILE A 66 6.84 12.57 3.74
C ILE A 66 6.66 13.95 4.36
N LYS A 67 6.66 13.97 5.68
CA LYS A 67 6.50 15.21 6.46
C LYS A 67 7.72 16.12 6.30
N GLN A 68 7.56 17.39 6.69
CA GLN A 68 8.63 18.39 6.61
C GLN A 68 9.89 18.03 7.41
N ASP A 69 9.74 17.24 8.47
CA ASP A 69 10.84 16.69 9.26
C ASP A 69 11.53 15.48 8.61
N GLY A 70 11.04 15.02 7.45
CA GLY A 70 11.49 13.83 6.73
C GLY A 70 10.96 12.51 7.31
N THR A 71 9.98 12.55 8.22
CA THR A 71 9.32 11.36 8.75
C THR A 71 8.31 10.82 7.74
N PHE A 72 8.31 9.51 7.55
CA PHE A 72 7.39 8.81 6.66
C PHE A 72 6.11 8.44 7.42
N SER A 73 4.96 8.75 6.83
CA SER A 73 3.64 8.27 7.27
C SER A 73 2.90 7.61 6.11
N ILE A 74 2.05 6.64 6.42
CA ILE A 74 1.26 5.91 5.42
C ILE A 74 -0.21 6.16 5.67
N ASP A 75 -0.86 6.77 4.70
CA ASP A 75 -2.29 7.08 4.72
C ASP A 75 -3.05 6.21 3.73
N GLN A 76 -4.34 6.00 3.98
CA GLN A 76 -5.23 5.38 3.01
C GLN A 76 -5.71 6.43 2.02
N VAL A 77 -5.82 6.06 0.73
CA VAL A 77 -6.41 6.92 -0.28
C VAL A 77 -7.90 7.08 0.02
N SER A 78 -8.28 8.24 0.55
CA SER A 78 -9.68 8.65 0.64
C SER A 78 -10.15 9.03 -0.75
N ASN A 79 -11.22 8.39 -1.24
CA ASN A 79 -11.76 8.62 -2.57
C ASN A 79 -12.64 9.90 -2.58
N ASP A 80 -12.10 11.01 -2.08
CA ASP A 80 -12.82 12.28 -1.89
C ASP A 80 -12.35 13.36 -2.88
N SER A 81 -11.99 12.94 -4.09
CA SER A 81 -11.57 13.83 -5.17
C SER A 81 -12.74 14.13 -6.11
N ASN A 82 -13.70 14.92 -5.62
CA ASN A 82 -14.51 15.75 -6.50
C ASN A 82 -13.75 17.06 -6.73
N ASP A 83 -12.80 17.06 -7.68
CA ASP A 83 -12.24 18.30 -8.20
C ASP A 83 -12.23 18.29 -9.73
N LYS A 84 -13.08 19.17 -10.27
CA LYS A 84 -13.19 19.50 -11.69
C LYS A 84 -11.95 20.28 -12.12
N LYS A 85 -11.23 19.79 -13.14
CA LYS A 85 -10.90 20.51 -14.39
C LYS A 85 -9.82 19.77 -15.17
N GLY A 86 -10.12 19.49 -16.43
CA GLY A 86 -9.17 18.95 -17.41
C GLY A 86 -9.88 18.48 -18.66
N ALA A 87 -10.70 19.34 -19.26
CA ALA A 87 -11.19 19.14 -20.61
C ALA A 87 -10.00 19.27 -21.59
N SER A 88 -9.77 18.25 -22.41
CA SER A 88 -9.26 18.44 -23.76
C SER A 88 -9.80 17.35 -24.67
N ASP A 89 -10.51 17.83 -25.68
CA ASP A 89 -11.21 17.17 -26.76
C ASP A 89 -10.44 16.05 -27.47
N MET A 90 -11.17 15.04 -27.97
CA MET A 90 -11.16 14.66 -29.39
C MET A 90 -12.48 13.94 -29.76
N PRO A 91 -12.97 14.08 -31.01
CA PRO A 91 -14.38 13.97 -31.37
C PRO A 91 -14.85 12.56 -31.76
N THR A 92 -16.16 12.40 -31.60
CA THR A 92 -17.05 11.31 -32.03
C THR A 92 -17.28 11.26 -33.55
N ASN A 93 -17.30 10.05 -34.13
CA ASN A 93 -18.16 9.63 -35.24
C ASN A 93 -17.95 8.11 -35.47
N THR A 94 -18.91 7.22 -35.70
CA THR A 94 -20.36 7.32 -35.92
C THR A 94 -20.97 5.92 -35.69
N GLU A 95 -22.26 5.89 -35.34
CA GLU A 95 -23.25 4.86 -35.71
C GLU A 95 -23.15 3.42 -35.16
N ASN A 96 -23.96 3.14 -34.13
CA ASN A 96 -25.02 2.13 -34.30
C ASN A 96 -26.21 2.44 -33.37
N VAL A 97 -27.29 2.92 -34.00
CA VAL A 97 -28.63 3.03 -33.43
C VAL A 97 -29.20 1.62 -33.35
N LEU A 98 -29.77 1.23 -32.20
CA LEU A 98 -31.06 0.55 -32.15
C LEU A 98 -31.64 0.62 -30.73
N ARG A 99 -32.83 1.20 -30.68
CA ARG A 99 -33.64 1.56 -29.52
C ARG A 99 -34.29 0.31 -28.90
N ASN A 100 -34.44 0.29 -27.58
CA ASN A 100 -35.77 0.09 -27.01
C ASN A 100 -35.92 0.71 -25.62
N ARG A 101 -36.94 1.56 -25.53
CA ARG A 101 -37.32 2.44 -24.42
C ARG A 101 -38.53 1.80 -23.75
N SER A 102 -38.46 1.58 -22.44
CA SER A 102 -39.65 1.51 -21.59
C SER A 102 -39.41 2.42 -20.39
N GLU A 103 -39.98 3.62 -20.48
CA GLU A 103 -40.04 4.61 -19.41
C GLU A 103 -40.94 4.09 -18.28
N GLY A 104 -40.51 4.27 -17.04
CA GLY A 104 -41.28 3.89 -15.87
C GLY A 104 -40.59 4.25 -14.56
N ILE A 105 -40.65 5.54 -14.23
CA ILE A 105 -40.56 6.09 -12.86
C ILE A 105 -39.16 6.25 -12.27
N LEU A 106 -38.65 7.47 -12.47
CA LEU A 106 -37.66 8.16 -11.65
C LEU A 106 -38.05 8.10 -10.16
N ARG A 107 -37.30 7.31 -9.38
CA ARG A 107 -36.97 7.64 -7.99
C ARG A 107 -35.51 7.28 -7.78
N GLN A 108 -34.65 8.29 -7.93
CA GLN A 108 -33.35 8.27 -7.27
C GLN A 108 -33.57 8.04 -5.78
N PRO A 109 -32.75 7.20 -5.15
CA PRO A 109 -32.15 7.60 -3.90
C PRO A 109 -30.71 7.97 -4.22
N GLU A 110 -30.43 9.26 -4.18
CA GLU A 110 -29.13 9.74 -3.73
C GLU A 110 -28.84 9.02 -2.42
N ILE A 111 -28.01 7.99 -2.48
CA ILE A 111 -27.28 7.55 -1.32
C ILE A 111 -25.84 7.84 -1.69
N GLU A 112 -25.41 9.04 -1.31
CA GLU A 112 -24.01 9.33 -1.00
C GLU A 112 -23.59 8.34 0.09
N ARG A 113 -23.33 7.10 -0.32
CA ARG A 113 -22.67 6.15 0.54
C ARG A 113 -21.24 6.63 0.53
N ASN A 114 -20.86 7.21 1.65
CA ASN A 114 -19.49 7.31 2.13
C ASN A 114 -18.93 5.87 2.19
N LEU A 115 -18.63 5.30 1.02
CA LEU A 115 -18.18 3.93 0.88
C LEU A 115 -16.71 3.97 1.23
N LYS A 116 -16.41 3.46 2.43
CA LYS A 116 -15.06 3.07 2.81
C LYS A 116 -14.37 2.40 1.61
N PRO A 117 -13.09 2.68 1.36
CA PRO A 117 -12.37 2.09 0.25
C PRO A 117 -12.57 0.57 0.29
N LYS A 118 -13.19 0.03 -0.76
CA LYS A 118 -13.54 -1.38 -0.84
C LYS A 118 -12.24 -2.18 -0.82
N ASP A 119 -12.16 -3.18 0.06
CA ASP A 119 -10.98 -4.03 0.16
C ASP A 119 -10.64 -4.62 -1.23
N PRO A 120 -9.41 -4.38 -1.74
CA PRO A 120 -9.01 -4.82 -3.07
C PRO A 120 -9.09 -6.34 -3.27
N ILE A 121 -9.13 -7.12 -2.19
CA ILE A 121 -9.30 -8.57 -2.25
C ILE A 121 -10.55 -8.99 -3.06
N TYR A 122 -11.59 -8.15 -3.08
CA TYR A 122 -12.85 -8.45 -3.74
C TYR A 122 -12.81 -8.24 -5.26
N MET A 123 -11.72 -7.72 -5.82
CA MET A 123 -11.50 -7.68 -7.28
C MET A 123 -11.21 -9.06 -7.86
N PHE A 124 -10.76 -9.99 -7.01
CA PHE A 124 -10.57 -11.40 -7.33
C PHE A 124 -11.87 -12.22 -7.14
N GLY A 125 -12.99 -11.55 -6.82
CA GLY A 125 -14.34 -12.12 -6.73
C GLY A 125 -15.00 -11.96 -5.36
N GLY A 126 -16.16 -12.60 -5.18
CA GLY A 126 -16.95 -12.55 -3.94
C GLY A 126 -16.33 -13.32 -2.76
N LEU A 127 -17.00 -13.29 -1.60
CA LEU A 127 -16.50 -13.91 -0.37
C LEU A 127 -16.08 -15.38 -0.56
N LEU A 128 -16.87 -16.14 -1.31
CA LEU A 128 -16.71 -17.58 -1.53
C LEU A 128 -15.81 -17.95 -2.72
N SER A 129 -15.47 -17.00 -3.60
CA SER A 129 -14.67 -17.29 -4.80
C SER A 129 -13.18 -17.01 -4.61
N VAL A 130 -12.83 -16.09 -3.70
CA VAL A 130 -11.43 -15.77 -3.43
C VAL A 130 -10.80 -16.87 -2.56
N PRO A 131 -9.71 -17.52 -3.03
CA PRO A 131 -9.02 -18.54 -2.24
C PRO A 131 -8.56 -18.02 -0.88
N SER A 132 -8.69 -18.85 0.15
CA SER A 132 -8.25 -18.49 1.51
C SER A 132 -6.74 -18.17 1.57
N SER A 133 -5.92 -18.84 0.77
CA SER A 133 -4.50 -18.54 0.62
C SER A 133 -4.25 -17.14 0.05
N LEU A 134 -5.05 -16.67 -0.92
CA LEU A 134 -4.91 -15.32 -1.45
C LEU A 134 -5.28 -14.27 -0.38
N ARG A 135 -6.33 -14.52 0.41
CA ARG A 135 -6.69 -13.64 1.56
C ARG A 135 -5.60 -13.60 2.64
N GLN A 136 -4.97 -14.74 2.92
CA GLN A 136 -3.85 -14.83 3.86
C GLN A 136 -2.62 -14.11 3.33
N SER A 137 -2.34 -14.24 2.03
CA SER A 137 -1.26 -13.53 1.34
C SER A 137 -1.44 -12.02 1.48
N GLN A 138 -2.63 -11.50 1.15
CA GLN A 138 -2.94 -10.09 1.32
C GLN A 138 -2.79 -9.64 2.78
N SER A 139 -3.34 -10.38 3.74
CA SER A 139 -3.22 -10.06 5.16
C SER A 139 -1.74 -9.98 5.60
N ALA A 140 -0.89 -10.87 5.10
CA ALA A 140 0.54 -10.89 5.43
C ALA A 140 1.26 -9.66 4.84
N PHE A 141 1.04 -9.35 3.56
CA PHE A 141 1.62 -8.16 2.93
C PHE A 141 1.11 -6.86 3.55
N GLN A 142 -0.16 -6.78 3.93
CA GLN A 142 -0.71 -5.61 4.62
C GLN A 142 -0.03 -5.33 5.96
N ARG A 143 0.43 -6.38 6.68
CA ARG A 143 1.23 -6.22 7.91
C ARG A 143 2.64 -5.72 7.66
N CYS A 144 3.20 -5.96 6.47
CA CYS A 144 4.53 -5.44 6.10
C CYS A 144 4.53 -3.92 5.96
N ILE A 145 3.42 -3.32 5.56
CA ILE A 145 3.33 -1.88 5.26
C ILE A 145 3.71 -0.99 6.46
N PRO A 146 3.08 -1.11 7.65
CA PRO A 146 3.50 -0.32 8.82
C PRO A 146 4.94 -0.64 9.26
N LEU A 147 5.38 -1.90 9.15
CA LEU A 147 6.75 -2.29 9.50
C LEU A 147 7.80 -1.61 8.62
N ILE A 148 7.55 -1.49 7.31
CA ILE A 148 8.42 -0.77 6.38
C ILE A 148 8.49 0.71 6.78
N SER A 149 7.35 1.34 7.08
CA SER A 149 7.32 2.73 7.54
C SER A 149 8.15 2.93 8.81
N GLU A 150 8.01 2.03 9.78
CA GLU A 150 8.76 2.08 11.03
C GLU A 150 10.25 1.83 10.83
N LEU A 151 10.64 0.91 9.94
CA LEU A 151 12.04 0.65 9.59
C LEU A 151 12.70 1.86 8.97
N VAL A 152 12.03 2.52 8.01
CA VAL A 152 12.56 3.72 7.37
C VAL A 152 12.73 4.84 8.39
N ASN A 153 11.74 5.06 9.26
CA ASN A 153 11.82 6.05 10.33
C ASN A 153 12.88 5.70 11.38
N CYS A 154 13.05 4.43 11.73
CA CYS A 154 14.09 3.95 12.63
C CYS A 154 15.48 4.18 12.03
N ARG A 155 15.66 3.90 10.74
CA ARG A 155 16.91 4.16 10.01
C ARG A 155 17.24 5.65 9.98
N LYS A 156 16.26 6.51 9.73
CA LYS A 156 16.44 7.97 9.83
C LYS A 156 16.89 8.37 11.24
N ALA A 157 16.22 7.89 12.27
CA ALA A 157 16.59 8.19 13.66
C ALA A 157 18.00 7.69 14.03
N LEU A 158 18.43 6.55 13.48
CA LEU A 158 19.81 6.06 13.61
C LEU A 158 20.82 7.03 12.99
N LEU A 159 20.56 7.49 11.77
CA LEU A 159 21.42 8.46 11.08
C LEU A 159 21.48 9.79 11.83
N ASP A 160 20.32 10.32 12.25
CA ASP A 160 20.26 11.57 13.02
C ASP A 160 21.02 11.46 14.36
N CYS A 161 20.97 10.28 15.00
CA CYS A 161 21.72 9.99 16.23
C CYS A 161 23.24 9.92 15.98
N LEU A 162 23.67 9.32 14.88
CA LEU A 162 25.08 9.25 14.49
C LEU A 162 25.64 10.63 14.15
N ASP A 163 24.92 11.43 13.35
CA ASP A 163 25.31 12.80 13.01
C ASP A 163 25.42 13.68 14.26
N GLY A 164 24.49 13.52 15.21
CA GLY A 164 24.52 14.20 16.50
C GLY A 164 25.74 13.81 17.33
N TYR A 165 26.09 12.51 17.34
CA TYR A 165 27.28 12.00 18.01
C TYR A 165 28.56 12.57 17.40
N GLU A 166 28.73 12.53 16.08
CA GLU A 166 29.92 13.05 15.39
C GLU A 166 30.15 14.53 15.68
N LYS A 167 29.07 15.33 15.65
CA LYS A 167 29.09 16.76 16.04
C LYS A 167 29.50 16.94 17.50
N SER A 168 28.97 16.13 18.42
CA SER A 168 29.29 16.22 19.86
C SER A 168 30.71 15.79 20.19
N ALA A 169 31.27 14.84 19.45
CA ALA A 169 32.61 14.32 19.63
C ALA A 169 33.69 15.23 19.02
N GLY A 170 33.30 16.34 18.37
CA GLY A 170 34.25 17.24 17.69
C GLY A 170 34.90 16.59 16.47
N ILE A 171 34.40 15.45 16.00
CA ILE A 171 34.86 14.75 14.81
C ILE A 171 34.17 15.40 13.60
N SER A 172 34.42 16.68 13.37
CA SER A 172 34.13 17.28 12.06
C SER A 172 35.20 16.80 11.09
N ASN A 173 34.93 15.70 10.40
CA ASN A 173 35.67 15.40 9.18
C ASN A 173 35.08 16.21 8.04
N ILE A 174 35.94 17.03 7.45
CA ILE A 174 35.78 17.70 6.17
C ILE A 174 35.28 16.67 5.14
N ARG A 175 34.02 16.78 4.72
CA ARG A 175 33.53 16.30 3.42
C ARG A 175 32.46 17.25 2.89
#